data_AF-A0A7K2EDB9-F1
#
_entry.id   AF-A0A7K2EDB9-F1
#
_cell.length_a   1.000
_cell.length_b   1.000
_cell.length_c   1.000
_cell.angle_alpha   90.00
_cell.angle_beta   90.00
_cell.angle_gamma   90.00
#
_symmetry.space_group_name_H-M   'P 1'
#
loop_
_entity.id
_entity.type
_entity.pdbx_description
1 polymer ?
#
loop_
_entity_poly.entity_id
_entity_poly.type
_entity_poly.pdbx_seq_one_letter_code
_entity_poly.pdbx_strand_id
1 'polypeptide(L)'
;MSGISTDHLRGMARDLLADMSGETSTEAFRGEQFDRGLACVHFPTGRGGLGLKPDAQAVVDEELANGGRQYHNLAVNPIGIGMGMPTVLAHGTDEMKDRLLRPCFTGEEIWCQLFSEPGA
;
A
#
# COMPACT_ATOMS: atom_id res chain seq x y z
N MET A 1 1.62 18.96 -7.90
CA MET A 1 0.74 17.81 -8.23
C MET A 1 1.54 16.88 -9.11
N SER A 2 1.77 15.66 -8.67
CA SER A 2 2.52 14.64 -9.42
C SER A 2 1.85 14.42 -10.78
N GLY A 3 2.58 14.68 -11.87
CA GLY A 3 2.09 14.64 -13.25
C GLY A 3 2.15 13.24 -13.88
N ILE A 4 1.96 12.19 -13.07
CA ILE A 4 1.98 10.81 -13.56
C ILE A 4 0.70 10.57 -14.36
N SER A 5 0.85 10.19 -15.64
CA SER A 5 -0.26 9.78 -16.48
C SER A 5 -0.76 8.39 -16.10
N THR A 6 -2.01 8.08 -16.45
CA THR A 6 -2.59 6.75 -16.28
C THR A 6 -1.74 5.67 -16.95
N ASP A 7 -1.25 5.93 -18.16
CA ASP A 7 -0.42 4.97 -18.90
C ASP A 7 0.91 4.70 -18.21
N HIS A 8 1.54 5.74 -17.64
CA HIS A 8 2.76 5.56 -16.86
C HIS A 8 2.48 4.73 -15.59
N LEU A 9 1.37 4.99 -14.90
CA LEU A 9 0.98 4.21 -13.72
C LEU A 9 0.71 2.73 -14.06
N ARG A 10 0.08 2.45 -15.21
CA ARG A 10 -0.07 1.08 -15.72
C ARG A 10 1.29 0.43 -16.00
N GLY A 11 2.21 1.17 -16.63
CA GLY A 11 3.59 0.73 -16.87
C GLY A 11 4.28 0.29 -15.57
N MET A 12 4.24 1.13 -14.54
CA MET A 12 4.83 0.82 -13.24
C MET A 12 4.27 -0.46 -12.60
N ALA A 13 2.95 -0.70 -12.71
CA ALA A 13 2.32 -1.91 -12.21
C ALA A 13 2.75 -3.16 -13.00
N ARG A 14 2.91 -3.04 -14.33
CA ARG A 14 3.43 -4.13 -15.17
C ARG A 14 4.90 -4.43 -14.88
N ASP A 15 5.71 -3.41 -14.66
CA ASP A 15 7.11 -3.57 -14.29
C ASP A 15 7.22 -4.30 -12.95
N LEU A 16 6.40 -3.95 -11.95
CA LEU A 16 6.32 -4.69 -10.69
C LEU A 16 5.98 -6.18 -10.91
N LEU A 17 4.99 -6.48 -11.77
CA LEU A 17 4.62 -7.86 -12.08
C LEU A 17 5.74 -8.63 -12.78
N ALA A 18 6.45 -7.98 -13.71
CA ALA A 18 7.55 -8.59 -14.46
C ALA A 18 8.76 -8.85 -13.56
N ASP A 19 9.15 -7.86 -12.75
CA ASP A 19 10.31 -7.94 -11.85
C ASP A 19 10.07 -8.96 -10.73
N MET A 20 8.83 -9.08 -10.25
CA MET A 20 8.42 -10.03 -9.22
C MET A 20 7.70 -11.25 -9.82
N SER A 21 8.12 -11.66 -11.02
CA SER A 21 7.62 -12.87 -11.67
C SER A 21 8.21 -14.14 -11.02
N GLY A 22 7.47 -15.25 -11.09
CA GLY A 22 7.86 -16.51 -10.47
C GLY A 22 7.42 -16.67 -9.01
N GLU A 23 8.05 -17.63 -8.33
CA GLU A 23 7.72 -17.99 -6.95
C GLU A 23 8.32 -16.95 -5.98
N THR A 24 7.48 -15.99 -5.59
CA THR A 24 7.82 -14.92 -4.65
C THR A 24 6.80 -14.94 -3.51
N SER A 25 7.24 -14.70 -2.27
CA SER A 25 6.33 -14.58 -1.14
C SER A 25 5.42 -13.35 -1.29
N THR A 26 4.21 -13.44 -0.73
CA THR A 26 3.27 -12.31 -0.68
C THR A 26 3.91 -11.07 -0.04
N GLU A 27 4.68 -11.29 1.02
CA GLU A 27 5.35 -10.23 1.78
C GLU A 27 6.40 -9.50 0.94
N ALA A 28 7.24 -10.22 0.20
CA ALA A 28 8.25 -9.64 -0.68
C ALA A 28 7.60 -8.85 -1.83
N PHE A 29 6.54 -9.41 -2.45
CA PHE A 29 5.78 -8.72 -3.49
C PHE A 29 5.18 -7.40 -2.98
N ARG A 30 4.57 -7.42 -1.79
CA ARG A 30 3.96 -6.23 -1.17
C ARG A 30 5.03 -5.22 -0.74
N GLY A 31 6.21 -5.68 -0.35
CA GLY A 31 7.36 -4.81 -0.06
C GLY A 31 7.76 -3.99 -1.28
N GLU A 32 7.99 -4.66 -2.42
CA GLU A 32 8.28 -3.99 -3.69
C GLU A 32 7.15 -3.07 -4.15
N GLN A 33 5.90 -3.49 -3.98
CA GLN A 33 4.75 -2.64 -4.26
C GLN A 33 4.77 -1.34 -3.44
N PHE A 34 5.09 -1.44 -2.14
CA PHE A 34 5.22 -0.28 -1.26
C PHE A 34 6.38 0.62 -1.68
N ASP A 35 7.55 0.04 -1.90
CA ASP A 35 8.78 0.78 -2.21
C ASP A 35 8.66 1.53 -3.56
N ARG A 36 7.87 1.01 -4.51
CA ARG A 36 7.52 1.67 -5.78
C ARG A 36 6.42 2.72 -5.67
N GLY A 37 5.80 2.88 -4.50
CA GLY A 37 4.70 3.82 -4.28
C GLY A 37 3.33 3.34 -4.76
N LEU A 38 3.19 2.04 -5.04
CA LEU A 38 1.97 1.45 -5.61
C LEU A 38 1.02 0.86 -4.54
N ALA A 39 1.39 0.96 -3.27
CA ALA A 39 0.63 0.40 -2.14
C ALA A 39 -0.63 1.23 -1.81
N CYS A 40 -0.46 2.55 -1.71
CA CYS A 40 -1.51 3.53 -1.48
C CYS A 40 -1.14 4.77 -2.28
N VAL A 41 -1.49 4.85 -3.57
CA VAL A 41 -0.96 5.86 -4.51
C VAL A 41 -1.18 7.31 -4.07
N HIS A 42 -2.16 7.55 -3.21
CA HIS A 42 -2.47 8.87 -2.64
C HIS A 42 -1.59 9.27 -1.46
N PHE A 43 -0.84 8.32 -0.88
CA PHE A 43 0.18 8.63 0.12
C PHE A 43 1.35 9.36 -0.55
N PRO A 44 2.18 10.11 0.22
CA PRO A 44 3.36 10.75 -0.32
C PRO A 44 4.39 9.75 -0.89
N THR A 45 5.22 10.23 -1.81
CA THR A 45 6.41 9.51 -2.26
C THR A 45 7.32 9.15 -1.08
N GLY A 46 7.86 7.93 -1.09
CA GLY A 46 8.64 7.38 0.01
C GLY A 46 7.81 6.84 1.18
N ARG A 47 6.47 6.97 1.12
CA ARG A 47 5.52 6.49 2.14
C ARG A 47 4.54 5.45 1.60
N GLY A 48 4.92 4.71 0.56
CA GLY A 48 4.04 3.73 -0.08
C GLY A 48 3.11 4.31 -1.15
N GLY A 49 3.24 5.60 -1.47
CA GLY A 49 2.41 6.27 -2.47
C GLY A 49 3.20 7.14 -3.46
N LEU A 50 2.45 7.84 -4.32
CA LEU A 50 2.95 8.70 -5.39
C LEU A 50 2.39 10.13 -5.33
N GLY A 51 1.65 10.46 -4.27
CA GLY A 51 0.97 11.74 -4.08
C GLY A 51 -0.14 11.98 -5.11
N LEU A 52 -0.80 10.92 -5.57
CA LEU A 52 -1.89 10.98 -6.55
C LEU A 52 -3.25 11.13 -5.88
N LYS A 53 -4.31 11.26 -6.69
CA LYS A 53 -5.67 11.17 -6.17
C LYS A 53 -5.99 9.71 -5.79
N PRO A 54 -6.83 9.46 -4.77
CA PRO A 54 -7.18 8.10 -4.35
C PRO A 54 -7.81 7.23 -5.45
N ASP A 55 -8.54 7.83 -6.39
CA ASP A 55 -9.17 7.14 -7.52
C ASP A 55 -8.16 6.48 -8.48
N ALA A 56 -6.94 6.99 -8.55
CA ALA A 56 -5.86 6.41 -9.35
C ALA A 56 -5.43 5.02 -8.84
N GLN A 57 -5.78 4.64 -7.60
CA GLN A 57 -5.47 3.31 -7.06
C GLN A 57 -6.11 2.20 -7.91
N ALA A 58 -7.31 2.45 -8.47
CA ALA A 58 -8.01 1.49 -9.31
C ALA A 58 -7.20 1.06 -10.54
N VAL A 59 -6.35 1.93 -11.07
CA VAL A 59 -5.48 1.63 -12.22
C VAL A 59 -4.41 0.60 -11.86
N VAL A 60 -3.79 0.75 -10.69
CA VAL A 60 -2.80 -0.20 -10.18
C VAL A 60 -3.48 -1.54 -9.90
N ASP A 61 -4.60 -1.49 -9.18
CA ASP A 61 -5.33 -2.69 -8.76
C ASP A 61 -5.81 -3.52 -9.97
N GLU A 62 -6.30 -2.86 -11.03
CA GLU A 62 -6.70 -3.50 -12.29
C GLU A 62 -5.54 -4.21 -12.98
N GLU A 63 -4.38 -3.55 -13.11
CA GLU A 63 -3.21 -4.16 -13.77
C GLU A 63 -2.66 -5.35 -12.97
N LEU A 64 -2.59 -5.25 -11.64
CA LEU A 64 -2.15 -6.35 -10.79
C LEU A 64 -3.11 -7.56 -10.86
N ALA A 65 -4.42 -7.29 -10.90
CA ALA A 65 -5.43 -8.34 -11.07
C ALA A 65 -5.31 -9.02 -12.45
N ASN A 66 -5.11 -8.24 -13.52
CA ASN A 66 -4.88 -8.77 -14.87
C ASN A 66 -3.59 -9.62 -14.95
N GLY A 67 -2.58 -9.31 -14.13
CA GLY A 67 -1.36 -10.09 -13.96
C GLY A 67 -1.50 -11.36 -13.12
N GLY A 68 -2.72 -11.72 -12.69
CA GLY A 68 -2.99 -12.93 -11.92
C GLY A 68 -2.63 -12.85 -10.43
N ARG A 69 -2.33 -11.67 -9.90
CA ARG A 69 -2.15 -11.48 -8.46
C ARG A 69 -3.52 -11.25 -7.81
N GLN A 70 -3.94 -12.15 -6.91
CA GLN A 70 -5.16 -11.93 -6.14
C GLN A 70 -4.95 -10.76 -5.18
N TYR A 71 -5.72 -9.70 -5.39
CA TYR A 71 -5.44 -8.39 -4.84
C TYR A 71 -6.61 -7.91 -3.96
N HIS A 72 -6.52 -8.17 -2.66
CA HIS A 72 -7.31 -7.48 -1.65
C HIS A 72 -6.37 -7.07 -0.52
N ASN A 73 -5.75 -5.89 -0.64
CA ASN A 73 -4.85 -5.35 0.39
C ASN A 73 -5.49 -5.37 1.78
N LEU A 74 -6.76 -4.96 1.87
CA LEU A 74 -7.50 -4.95 3.12
C LEU A 74 -7.78 -6.34 3.68
N ALA A 75 -7.72 -7.42 2.89
CA ALA A 75 -7.88 -8.77 3.44
C ALA A 75 -6.69 -9.19 4.30
N VAL A 76 -5.50 -8.63 4.04
CA VAL A 76 -4.28 -8.94 4.79
C VAL A 76 -4.30 -8.26 6.16
N ASN A 77 -4.54 -6.95 6.19
CA ASN A 77 -4.51 -6.15 7.42
C ASN A 77 -5.59 -5.05 7.34
N PRO A 78 -6.88 -5.39 7.50
CA PRO A 78 -7.99 -4.47 7.23
C PRO A 78 -7.95 -3.24 8.14
N ILE A 79 -7.64 -3.46 9.41
CA ILE A 79 -7.54 -2.39 10.42
C ILE A 79 -6.29 -1.56 10.18
N GLY A 80 -5.13 -2.20 9.97
CA GLY A 80 -3.88 -1.52 9.74
C GLY A 80 -3.90 -0.67 8.47
N ILE A 81 -4.27 -1.24 7.33
CA ILE A 81 -4.27 -0.53 6.04
C ILE A 81 -5.46 0.44 5.94
N GLY A 82 -6.65 0.03 6.39
CA GLY A 82 -7.87 0.82 6.26
C GLY A 82 -7.97 2.01 7.22
N MET A 83 -7.35 1.91 8.41
CA MET A 83 -7.46 2.94 9.46
C MET A 83 -6.12 3.33 10.08
N GLY A 84 -5.27 2.36 10.40
CA GLY A 84 -3.99 2.59 11.09
C GLY A 84 -3.01 3.44 10.27
N MET A 85 -2.71 3.03 9.04
CA MET A 85 -1.80 3.70 8.13
C MET A 85 -2.23 5.14 7.83
N PRO A 86 -3.49 5.44 7.48
CA PRO A 86 -3.96 6.82 7.37
C PRO A 86 -3.74 7.65 8.63
N THR A 87 -3.99 7.06 9.81
CA THR A 87 -3.81 7.74 11.11
C THR A 87 -2.34 8.07 11.36
N VAL A 88 -1.44 7.10 11.14
CA VAL A 88 0.01 7.31 11.27
C VAL A 88 0.51 8.33 10.25
N LEU A 89 0.00 8.30 9.03
CA LEU A 89 0.39 9.27 8.01
C LEU A 89 -0.02 10.70 8.41
N ALA A 90 -1.23 10.87 8.96
CA ALA A 90 -1.77 12.16 9.34
C ALA A 90 -1.16 12.73 10.63
N HIS A 91 -0.84 11.88 11.61
CA HIS A 91 -0.51 12.32 12.97
C HIS A 91 0.85 11.83 13.49
N GLY A 92 1.45 10.83 12.85
CA GLY A 92 2.73 10.28 13.26
C GLY A 92 3.90 11.23 12.94
N THR A 93 5.00 11.05 13.68
CA THR A 93 6.29 11.63 13.32
C THR A 93 6.83 10.98 12.03
N ASP A 94 7.85 11.56 11.42
CA ASP A 94 8.46 10.94 10.24
C ASP A 94 9.12 9.59 10.57
N GLU A 95 9.73 9.47 11.75
CA GLU A 95 10.24 8.19 12.27
C GLU A 95 9.14 7.14 12.40
N MET A 96 7.96 7.53 12.91
CA MET A 96 6.80 6.63 12.98
C MET A 96 6.36 6.19 11.59
N LYS A 97 6.30 7.11 10.61
CA LYS A 97 5.93 6.77 9.23
C LYS A 97 6.95 5.82 8.59
N ASP A 98 8.25 6.05 8.82
CA ASP A 98 9.35 5.22 8.30
C ASP A 98 9.27 3.79 8.85
N ARG A 99 9.01 3.68 10.15
CA ARG A 99 8.98 2.40 10.85
C ARG A 99 7.67 1.64 10.63
N LEU A 100 6.52 2.33 10.60
CA LEU A 100 5.19 1.70 10.71
C LEU A 100 4.54 1.37 9.38
N LEU A 101 4.66 2.22 8.36
CA LEU A 101 3.81 2.10 7.17
C LEU A 101 4.13 0.84 6.35
N ARG A 102 5.43 0.55 6.15
CA ARG A 102 5.85 -0.60 5.33
C ARG A 102 5.49 -1.94 6.00
N PRO A 103 5.88 -2.23 7.26
CA PRO A 103 5.52 -3.50 7.91
C PRO A 103 4.00 -3.71 8.05
N CYS A 104 3.26 -2.63 8.25
CA CYS A 104 1.80 -2.68 8.30
C CYS A 104 1.20 -3.07 6.94
N PHE A 105 1.74 -2.52 5.84
CA PHE A 105 1.26 -2.84 4.49
C PHE A 105 1.68 -4.23 4.04
N THR A 106 2.93 -4.65 4.27
CA THR A 106 3.45 -5.96 3.83
C THR A 106 2.76 -7.12 4.54
N GLY A 107 2.22 -6.88 5.74
CA GLY A 107 1.63 -7.90 6.59
C GLY A 107 2.60 -8.49 7.61
N GLU A 108 3.84 -7.97 7.67
CA GLU A 108 4.81 -8.25 8.72
C GLU A 108 4.26 -7.93 10.11
N GLU A 109 3.42 -6.90 10.19
CA GLU A 109 2.70 -6.51 11.41
C GLU A 109 1.21 -6.39 11.14
N ILE A 110 0.43 -7.29 11.73
CA ILE A 110 -1.04 -7.24 11.67
C ILE A 110 -1.56 -6.42 12.83
N TRP A 111 -2.39 -5.42 12.53
CA TRP A 111 -2.84 -4.45 13.51
C TRP A 111 -4.27 -4.73 13.95
N CYS A 112 -4.56 -4.38 15.19
CA CYS A 112 -5.90 -4.33 15.74
C CYS A 112 -6.16 -2.95 16.34
N GLN A 113 -7.43 -2.64 16.58
CA GLN A 113 -7.86 -1.36 17.13
C GLN A 113 -8.76 -1.62 18.33
N LEU A 114 -8.45 -0.96 19.44
CA LEU A 114 -9.09 -1.17 20.73
C LEU A 114 -9.66 0.18 21.19
N PHE A 115 -10.94 0.41 20.88
CA PHE A 115 -11.67 1.59 21.34
C PHE A 115 -12.50 1.33 22.60
N SER A 116 -12.62 0.07 23.03
CA SER A 116 -13.45 -0.30 24.17
C SER A 116 -12.75 0.02 25.49
N GLU A 117 -13.49 0.67 26.39
CA GLU A 117 -13.12 0.88 27.79
C GLU A 117 -14.31 0.51 28.70
N PRO A 118 -14.10 0.14 29.98
CA PRO A 118 -15.21 -0.12 30.90
C PRO A 118 -16.11 1.12 31.05
N GLY A 119 -17.35 1.03 30.54
CA GLY A 119 -18.34 2.11 30.64
C GLY A 119 -18.48 3.02 29.41
N ALA A 120 -17.85 2.68 28.28
CA ALA A 120 -18.13 3.28 26.98
C ALA A 120 -19.53 2.90 26.45
#